data_AF-A0A3B9HLQ7-F1
#
_entry.id   AF-A0A3B9HLQ7-F1
#
_cell.length_a   1.000
_cell.length_b   1.000
_cell.length_c   1.000
_cell.angle_alpha   90.00
_cell.angle_beta   90.00
_cell.angle_gamma   90.00
#
_symmetry.space_group_name_H-M   'P 1'
#
loop_
_entity.id
_entity.type
_entity.pdbx_description
1 polymer ?
#
loop_
_entity_poly.entity_id
_entity_poly.type
_entity_poly.pdbx_seq_one_letter_code
_entity_poly.pdbx_strand_id
1 'polypeptide(L)' 'RVACSKGTYIRSLAHDIGQELGCGAWLSGLRRTRIGSFLAENALDTEAFIATLQELRNKPKS' A
#
# COMPACT_ATOMS: atom_id res chain seq x y z
N ARG A 1 -4.14 13.08 2.22
CA ARG A 1 -3.56 11.81 2.75
C ARG A 1 -4.42 11.37 3.93
N VAL A 2 -4.60 10.07 4.15
CA VAL A 2 -5.46 9.54 5.22
C VAL A 2 -4.64 8.61 6.11
N ALA A 3 -4.70 8.84 7.43
CA ALA A 3 -4.25 7.89 8.44
C ALA A 3 -5.50 7.29 9.09
N CYS A 4 -5.59 5.97 9.12
CA CYS A 4 -6.79 5.28 9.57
C CYS A 4 -6.44 3.98 10.29
N SER A 5 -7.38 3.47 11.08
CA SER A 5 -7.29 2.15 11.69
C SER A 5 -7.52 1.05 10.65
N LYS A 6 -7.33 -0.21 11.08
CA LYS A 6 -7.67 -1.37 10.26
C LYS A 6 -9.17 -1.37 9.92
N GLY A 7 -9.51 -1.80 8.72
CA GLY A 7 -10.91 -1.95 8.27
C GLY A 7 -11.54 -0.67 7.70
N THR A 8 -10.82 0.46 7.63
CA THR A 8 -11.34 1.65 6.96
C THR A 8 -11.38 1.46 5.44
N TYR A 9 -12.56 1.67 4.86
CA TYR A 9 -12.79 1.62 3.41
C TYR A 9 -12.62 3.00 2.78
N ILE A 10 -11.44 3.28 2.22
CA ILE A 10 -11.14 4.58 1.57
C ILE A 10 -12.09 4.89 0.41
N ARG A 11 -12.62 3.86 -0.26
CA ARG A 11 -13.61 4.03 -1.34
C ARG A 11 -14.92 4.61 -0.81
N SER A 12 -15.40 4.14 0.34
CA SER A 12 -16.60 4.67 0.99
C SER A 12 -16.37 6.11 1.44
N LEU A 13 -15.21 6.40 2.03
CA LEU A 13 -14.84 7.77 2.39
C LEU A 13 -14.88 8.72 1.19
N ALA A 14 -14.38 8.31 0.03
CA ALA A 14 -14.46 9.12 -1.19
C ALA A 14 -15.92 9.35 -1.64
N HIS A 15 -16.77 8.32 -1.55
CA HIS A 15 -18.19 8.44 -1.86
C HIS A 15 -18.90 9.43 -0.93
N ASP A 16 -18.69 9.31 0.38
CA ASP A 16 -19.33 10.13 1.42
C ASP A 16 -18.94 11.61 1.25
N ILE A 17 -17.66 11.90 1.01
CA ILE A 17 -17.18 13.25 0.70
C ILE A 17 -17.88 13.81 -0.55
N GLY A 18 -18.06 12.98 -1.59
CA GLY A 18 -18.77 13.38 -2.80
C GLY A 18 -20.25 13.70 -2.56
N GLN A 19 -20.91 12.95 -1.66
CA GLN A 19 -22.30 13.23 -1.26
C GLN A 19 -22.39 14.54 -0.49
N GLU A 20 -21.49 14.80 0.47
CA GLU A 20 -21.46 16.05 1.24
C GLU A 20 -21.20 17.27 0.36
N LEU A 21 -20.42 17.13 -0.72
CA LEU A 21 -20.16 18.20 -1.68
C LEU A 21 -21.25 18.38 -2.75
N GLY A 22 -22.23 17.47 -2.83
CA GLY A 22 -23.36 17.56 -3.76
C GLY A 22 -23.04 17.28 -5.24
N CYS A 23 -21.80 16.88 -5.56
CA CYS A 23 -21.37 16.59 -6.93
C CYS A 23 -21.03 15.11 -7.18
N GLY A 24 -20.96 14.30 -6.11
CA GLY A 24 -20.49 12.92 -6.17
C GLY A 24 -18.97 12.82 -6.33
N ALA A 25 -18.41 11.70 -5.91
CA ALA A 25 -16.98 11.42 -6.06
C ALA A 25 -16.72 9.92 -6.10
N TRP A 26 -15.58 9.55 -6.67
CA TRP A 26 -15.10 8.18 -6.75
C TRP A 26 -13.57 8.14 -6.58
N LEU A 27 -13.06 6.97 -6.20
CA LEU A 27 -11.63 6.78 -5.94
C LEU A 27 -10.88 6.47 -7.25
N SER A 28 -10.16 7.46 -7.78
CA SER A 28 -9.39 7.33 -9.03
C SER A 28 -8.10 6.51 -8.91
N GLY A 29 -7.48 6.52 -7.73
CA GLY A 29 -6.26 5.78 -7.46
C GLY A 29 -6.00 5.70 -5.97
N LEU A 30 -5.30 4.63 -5.56
CA LEU A 30 -4.96 4.42 -4.16
C LEU A 30 -3.58 3.79 -4.04
N ARG A 31 -2.69 4.44 -3.30
CA ARG A 31 -1.41 3.88 -2.88
C ARG A 31 -1.32 3.87 -1.37
N ARG A 32 -1.21 2.68 -0.78
CA ARG A 32 -0.95 2.52 0.65
C ARG A 32 0.52 2.83 0.92
N THR A 33 0.78 3.80 1.81
CA THR A 33 2.16 4.24 2.12
C THR A 33 2.74 3.60 3.37
N ARG A 34 1.91 3.03 4.25
CA ARG A 34 2.35 2.46 5.54
C ARG A 34 1.41 1.34 6.04
N ILE A 35 1.99 0.37 6.74
CA ILE A 35 1.28 -0.66 7.53
C ILE A 35 2.02 -0.82 8.85
N GLY A 36 1.44 -0.36 9.96
CA GLY A 36 2.18 -0.33 11.24
C GLY A 36 3.52 0.40 11.07
N SER A 37 4.62 -0.28 11.38
CA SER A 37 5.99 0.23 11.23
C SER A 37 6.58 0.07 9.83
N PHE A 38 5.92 -0.63 8.91
CA PHE A 38 6.42 -0.86 7.56
C PHE A 38 6.02 0.29 6.62
N LEU A 39 7.00 0.88 5.93
CA LEU A 39 6.80 1.97 4.96
C LEU A 39 6.93 1.44 3.54
N ALA A 40 6.12 1.95 2.62
CA ALA A 40 6.15 1.56 1.22
C ALA A 40 7.43 2.01 0.49
N GLU A 41 8.16 2.98 1.02
CA GLU A 41 9.47 3.41 0.50
C GLU A 41 10.59 2.42 0.84
N ASN A 42 10.40 1.61 1.89
CA ASN A 42 11.34 0.57 2.30
C ASN A 42 11.00 -0.79 1.69
N ALA A 43 10.00 -0.85 0.80
CA ALA A 43 9.60 -2.09 0.15
C ALA A 43 10.56 -2.41 -0.99
N LEU A 44 10.93 -3.69 -1.11
CA LEU A 44 11.61 -4.19 -2.30
C LEU A 44 10.62 -4.23 -3.46
N ASP A 45 11.07 -3.82 -4.64
CA ASP A 45 10.39 -4.20 -5.88
C ASP A 45 10.58 -5.69 -6.18
N THR A 46 9.82 -6.18 -7.15
CA THR A 46 9.81 -7.59 -7.51
C THR A 46 11.18 -8.09 -7.99
N GLU A 47 11.93 -7.26 -8.70
CA GLU A 47 13.22 -7.63 -9.31
C GLU A 47 14.29 -7.75 -8.22
N ALA A 48 14.39 -6.76 -7.33
CA ALA A 48 15.27 -6.78 -6.17
C ALA A 48 14.95 -7.96 -5.24
N PHE A 49 13.67 -8.28 -5.05
CA PHE A 49 13.25 -9.44 -4.26
C PHE A 49 13.72 -10.76 -4.89
N ILE A 50 13.55 -10.95 -6.20
CA ILE A 50 14.00 -12.15 -6.91
C ILE A 50 15.51 -12.31 -6.84
N ALA A 51 16.27 -11.22 -7.05
CA ALA A 51 17.73 -11.23 -6.93
C ALA A 51 18.17 -11.67 -5.52
N THR A 52 17.56 -11.09 -4.49
CA THR A 52 17.83 -11.45 -3.09
C THR A 52 17.59 -12.94 -2.82
N LEU A 53 16.50 -13.51 -3.35
CA LEU A 53 16.20 -14.93 -3.19
C LEU A 53 17.23 -15.84 -3.88
N GLN A 54 17.72 -15.46 -5.04
CA GLN A 54 18.74 -16.23 -5.77
C GLN A 54 20.07 -16.25 -5.01
N GLU A 55 20.49 -15.10 -4.46
CA GLU A 55 21.69 -15.01 -3.62
C GLU A 55 21.58 -15.89 -2.39
N LEU A 56 20.44 -15.86 -1.70
CA LEU A 56 20.20 -16.70 -0.52
C LEU A 56 20.22 -18.19 -0.85
N ARG A 57 19.71 -18.59 -2.02
CA ARG A 57 19.72 -19.99 -2.48
C ARG A 57 21.13 -20.48 -2.81
N ASN A 58 21.97 -19.60 -3.35
CA ASN A 58 23.31 -19.95 -3.81
C ASN A 58 24.37 -19.87 -2.70
N LYS A 59 24.03 -19.33 -1.51
CA LYS A 59 24.93 -19.38 -0.36
C LYS A 59 25.12 -20.83 0.10
N PRO A 60 26.37 -21.31 0.28
CA PRO A 60 26.60 -22.62 0.85
C PRO A 60 25.97 -22.68 2.24
N LYS A 61 25.17 -23.73 2.50
CA LYS A 61 24.71 -24.02 3.86
C LYS A 61 25.94 -24.33 4.70
N SER A 62 26.17 -23.52 5.72
CA SER A 62 27.07 -23.85 6.82
C SER A 62 26.62 -25.13 7.50
#